data_AF-A0A965RCZ1-F1
#
_entry.id   AF-A0A965RCZ1-F1
#
_cell.length_a   1.000
_cell.length_b   1.000
_cell.length_c   1.000
_cell.angle_alpha   90.00
_cell.angle_beta   90.00
_cell.angle_gamma   90.00
#
_symmetry.space_group_name_H-M   'P 1'
#
loop_
_entity.id
_entity.type
_entity.pdbx_description
1 polymer ?
#
loop_
_entity_poly.entity_id
_entity_poly.type
_entity_poly.pdbx_seq_one_letter_code
_entity_poly.pdbx_strand_id
1 'polypeptide(L)'
;AQIRGTDETLGYELAGNAALFGGDLKLVRNLPPIGDGQWRLFDIARDPGETRDLRSARPEDFRRLLEAYQKFEIEDGVQALPEGYTPQSQVSLNALRRVILPQLIWPATIIAVFTILWLLLRRRRRPA
;
A
#
# COMPACT_ATOMS: atom_id res chain seq x y z
N ALA A 1 27.59 -13.82 11.99
CA ALA A 1 28.22 -12.48 11.92
C ALA A 1 27.10 -11.46 11.76
N GLN A 2 27.08 -10.40 12.57
CA GLN A 2 26.20 -9.25 12.34
C GLN A 2 26.73 -8.50 11.10
N ILE A 3 25.87 -8.29 10.10
CA ILE A 3 26.24 -7.64 8.83
C ILE A 3 26.23 -6.10 8.99
N ARG A 4 25.44 -5.58 9.93
CA ARG A 4 25.33 -4.16 10.26
C ARG A 4 25.87 -3.89 11.66
N GLY A 5 26.40 -2.68 11.87
CA GLY A 5 26.82 -2.22 13.18
C GLY A 5 25.65 -2.14 14.16
N THR A 6 25.92 -2.25 15.45
CA THR A 6 24.89 -2.17 16.51
C THR A 6 24.14 -0.83 16.54
N ASP A 7 24.79 0.22 16.05
CA ASP A 7 24.26 1.59 15.99
C ASP A 7 23.63 1.93 14.64
N GLU A 8 23.76 1.04 13.65
CA GLU A 8 23.17 1.22 12.34
C GLU A 8 21.69 0.81 12.37
N THR A 9 20.83 1.65 11.81
CA THR A 9 19.40 1.36 11.69
C THR A 9 19.03 0.99 10.26
N LEU A 10 18.01 0.15 10.13
CA LEU A 10 17.46 -0.28 8.85
C LEU A 10 15.95 -0.11 8.85
N GLY A 11 15.46 0.84 8.07
CA GLY A 11 14.04 1.09 7.87
C GLY A 11 13.45 0.31 6.70
N TYR A 12 12.19 -0.06 6.85
CA TYR A 12 11.33 -0.60 5.80
C TYR A 12 9.96 0.04 5.91
N GLU A 13 9.39 0.41 4.76
CA GLU A 13 7.99 0.79 4.64
C GLU A 13 7.38 0.08 3.44
N LEU A 14 6.14 -0.40 3.62
CA LEU A 14 5.36 -0.93 2.52
C LEU A 14 3.86 -0.81 2.81
N ALA A 15 3.19 0.00 1.99
CA ALA A 15 1.74 0.18 2.02
C ALA A 15 1.21 0.55 3.41
N GLY A 16 1.89 1.47 4.08
CA GLY A 16 1.60 2.01 5.41
C GLY A 16 2.11 1.17 6.58
N ASN A 17 2.49 -0.09 6.33
CA ASN A 17 3.20 -0.90 7.30
C ASN A 17 4.66 -0.45 7.37
N ALA A 18 5.23 -0.50 8.56
CA ALA A 18 6.57 0.02 8.80
C ALA A 18 7.34 -0.88 9.77
N ALA A 19 8.65 -0.98 9.54
CA ALA A 19 9.59 -1.61 10.45
C ALA A 19 10.91 -0.84 10.51
N LEU A 20 11.52 -0.80 11.68
CA LEU A 20 12.89 -0.32 11.87
C LEU A 20 13.66 -1.32 12.71
N PHE A 21 14.82 -1.74 12.24
CA PHE A 21 15.75 -2.58 12.97
C PHE A 21 16.89 -1.71 13.53
N GLY A 22 17.31 -1.97 14.76
CA GLY A 22 18.46 -1.32 15.39
C GLY A 22 19.10 -2.26 16.41
N GLY A 23 20.26 -2.83 16.06
CA GLY A 23 20.85 -3.94 16.80
C GLY A 23 19.89 -5.15 16.86
N ASP A 24 19.62 -5.64 18.06
CA ASP A 24 18.72 -6.77 18.31
C ASP A 24 17.24 -6.36 18.46
N LEU A 25 16.95 -5.06 18.34
CA LEU A 25 15.60 -4.54 18.52
C LEU A 25 14.93 -4.26 17.18
N LYS A 26 13.62 -4.50 17.14
CA LYS A 26 12.76 -4.15 16.03
C LYS A 26 11.58 -3.32 16.52
N LEU A 27 11.36 -2.19 15.88
CA LEU A 27 10.16 -1.38 15.99
C LEU A 27 9.27 -1.71 14.79
N VAL A 28 7.98 -1.98 14.99
CA VAL A 28 7.06 -2.34 13.90
C VAL A 28 5.66 -1.75 14.10
N ARG A 29 5.02 -1.38 12.99
CA ARG A 29 3.62 -0.96 12.91
C ARG A 29 2.96 -1.61 11.70
N ASN A 30 1.88 -2.33 11.93
CA ASN A 30 1.05 -2.90 10.87
C ASN A 30 -0.34 -2.25 10.88
N LEU A 31 -0.82 -1.82 9.72
CA LEU A 31 -2.13 -1.21 9.58
C LEU A 31 -3.25 -2.27 9.49
N PRO A 32 -4.51 -1.86 9.73
CA PRO A 32 -5.68 -2.69 9.43
C PRO A 32 -5.69 -3.19 7.98
N PRO A 33 -6.27 -4.37 7.71
CA PRO A 33 -7.06 -5.19 8.64
C PRO A 33 -6.24 -6.18 9.48
N ILE A 34 -4.94 -6.33 9.22
CA ILE A 34 -4.11 -7.36 9.87
C ILE A 34 -3.54 -6.85 11.20
N GLY A 35 -3.21 -5.56 11.28
CA GLY A 35 -2.79 -4.90 12.51
C GLY A 35 -3.77 -3.84 12.99
N ASP A 36 -3.34 -3.10 14.01
CA ASP A 36 -4.12 -2.05 14.67
C ASP A 36 -3.49 -0.65 14.52
N GLY A 37 -2.45 -0.54 13.71
CA GLY A 37 -1.72 0.71 13.46
C GLY A 37 -0.89 1.20 14.65
N GLN A 38 -0.72 0.39 15.72
CA GLN A 38 0.10 0.77 16.85
C GLN A 38 1.55 0.32 16.68
N TRP A 39 2.47 1.19 17.06
CA TRP A 39 3.88 0.88 17.18
C TRP A 39 4.15 -0.06 18.36
N ARG A 40 4.94 -1.10 18.10
CA ARG A 40 5.40 -2.08 19.08
C ARG A 40 6.90 -2.30 18.99
N LEU A 41 7.51 -2.68 20.11
CA LEU A 41 8.94 -2.96 20.22
C LEU A 41 9.17 -4.43 20.52
N PHE A 42 10.08 -5.07 19.81
CA PHE A 42 10.46 -6.46 20.04
C PHE A 42 11.98 -6.61 20.12
N ASP A 43 12.43 -7.59 20.90
CA ASP A 43 13.81 -8.07 20.90
C ASP A 43 13.86 -9.30 20.00
N ILE A 44 14.24 -9.12 18.74
CA ILE A 44 14.17 -10.15 17.71
C ILE A 44 15.27 -11.21 17.85
N ALA A 45 16.32 -10.94 18.65
CA ALA A 45 17.33 -11.94 18.97
C ALA A 45 16.81 -12.97 19.98
N ARG A 46 15.97 -12.54 20.92
CA ARG A 46 15.37 -13.41 21.96
C ARG A 46 13.95 -13.88 21.63
N ASP A 47 13.22 -13.10 20.86
CA ASP A 47 11.83 -13.35 20.45
C ASP A 47 11.67 -13.09 18.94
N PRO A 48 12.19 -13.98 18.08
CA PRO A 48 12.06 -13.84 16.63
C PRO A 48 10.61 -13.86 16.13
N GLY A 49 9.68 -14.36 16.96
CA GLY A 49 8.25 -14.42 16.65
C GLY A 49 7.47 -13.15 16.96
N GLU A 50 8.12 -12.12 17.52
CA GLU A 50 7.47 -10.83 17.85
C GLU A 50 6.24 -11.02 18.74
N THR A 51 6.35 -11.89 19.75
CA THR A 51 5.24 -12.33 20.59
C THR A 51 5.06 -11.45 21.83
N ARG A 52 6.13 -10.80 22.31
CA ARG A 52 6.11 -9.99 23.53
C ARG A 52 6.51 -8.55 23.26
N ASP A 53 5.52 -7.66 23.25
CA ASP A 53 5.75 -6.22 23.13
C ASP A 53 6.51 -5.69 24.35
N LEU A 54 7.64 -5.02 24.07
CA LEU A 54 8.55 -4.43 25.05
C LEU A 54 8.34 -2.93 25.21
N ARG A 55 7.39 -2.30 24.50
CA ARG A 55 7.17 -0.83 24.55
C ARG A 55 7.13 -0.28 25.97
N SER A 56 6.34 -0.89 26.85
CA SER A 56 6.20 -0.45 28.24
C SER A 56 7.37 -0.86 29.14
N ALA A 57 8.06 -1.95 28.80
CA ALA A 57 9.18 -2.48 29.57
C ALA A 57 10.52 -1.78 29.24
N ARG A 58 10.65 -1.24 28.03
CA ARG A 58 11.84 -0.52 27.53
C ARG A 58 11.44 0.78 26.82
N PRO A 59 10.88 1.77 27.54
CA PRO A 59 10.37 3.00 26.93
C PRO A 59 11.46 3.87 26.28
N GLU A 60 12.68 3.84 26.81
CA GLU A 60 13.82 4.59 26.23
C GLU A 60 14.23 4.03 24.87
N ASP A 61 14.35 2.70 24.75
CA ASP A 61 14.62 2.04 23.47
C ASP A 61 13.50 2.27 22.47
N PHE A 62 12.24 2.18 22.91
CA PHE A 62 11.09 2.46 22.06
C PHE A 62 11.15 3.88 21.49
N ARG A 63 11.39 4.88 22.34
CA ARG A 63 11.51 6.28 21.91
C ARG A 63 12.68 6.46 20.95
N ARG A 64 13.85 5.89 21.25
CA ARG A 64 15.04 5.95 20.40
C ARG A 64 14.78 5.38 19.01
N LEU A 65 14.16 4.20 18.91
CA LEU A 65 13.84 3.61 17.60
C LEU A 65 12.73 4.40 16.89
N LEU A 66 11.77 4.96 17.61
CA LEU A 66 10.72 5.77 17.00
C LEU A 66 11.29 7.05 16.38
N GLU A 67 12.16 7.75 17.10
CA GLU A 67 12.90 8.92 16.60
C GLU A 67 13.76 8.55 15.38
N ALA A 68 14.45 7.40 15.42
CA ALA A 68 15.24 6.91 14.28
C ALA A 68 14.36 6.58 13.06
N TYR A 69 13.15 6.04 13.27
CA TYR A 69 12.22 5.77 12.19
C TYR A 69 11.67 7.07 11.58
N GLN A 70 11.35 8.08 12.39
CA GLN A 70 10.94 9.40 11.88
C GLN A 70 12.05 10.05 11.04
N LYS A 71 13.32 9.86 11.43
CA LYS A 71 14.46 10.31 10.63
C LYS A 71 14.53 9.57 9.28
N PHE A 72 14.38 8.25 9.30
CA PHE A 72 14.27 7.43 8.08
C PHE A 72 13.12 7.90 7.16
N GLU A 73 11.96 8.25 7.71
CA GLU A 73 10.83 8.75 6.89
C GLU A 73 11.21 10.01 6.10
N ILE A 74 11.98 10.91 6.70
CA ILE A 74 12.43 12.16 6.07
C ILE A 74 13.54 11.89 5.05
N GLU A 75 14.54 11.09 5.42
CA GLU A 75 15.73 10.83 4.59
C GLU A 75 15.39 10.01 3.34
N ASP A 76 14.48 9.04 3.47
CA ASP A 76 14.07 8.15 2.37
C ASP A 76 12.78 8.62 1.67
N GLY A 77 12.17 9.73 2.13
CA GLY A 77 10.98 10.32 1.51
C GLY A 77 9.75 9.42 1.60
N VAL A 78 9.57 8.73 2.73
CA VAL A 78 8.42 7.85 3.00
C VAL A 78 7.14 8.67 2.94
N GLN A 79 6.17 8.21 2.15
CA GLN A 79 4.91 8.91 1.96
C GLN A 79 3.81 8.29 2.81
N ALA A 80 3.10 9.14 3.55
CA ALA A 80 1.91 8.71 4.28
C ALA A 80 0.83 8.26 3.30
N LEU A 81 0.09 7.21 3.68
CA LEU A 81 -1.10 6.82 2.93
C LEU A 81 -2.18 7.91 3.04
N PRO A 82 -2.91 8.19 1.95
CA PRO A 82 -4.06 9.09 2.01
C PRO A 82 -5.11 8.60 3.00
N GLU A 83 -5.83 9.53 3.62
CA GLU A 83 -6.97 9.20 4.49
C GLU A 83 -8.01 8.36 3.73
N GLY A 84 -8.50 7.30 4.38
CA GLY A 84 -9.48 6.37 3.79
C GLY A 84 -8.93 5.48 2.67
N TYR A 85 -7.62 5.49 2.41
CA TYR A 85 -7.00 4.59 1.43
C TYR A 85 -7.18 3.13 1.85
N THR A 86 -7.69 2.33 0.92
CA THR A 86 -7.69 0.86 1.03
C THR A 86 -7.17 0.26 -0.26
N PRO A 87 -6.18 -0.66 -0.21
CA PRO A 87 -5.66 -1.30 -1.41
C PRO A 87 -6.75 -1.94 -2.27
N GLN A 88 -7.75 -2.56 -1.65
CA GLN A 88 -8.84 -3.25 -2.33
C GLN A 88 -9.68 -2.29 -3.20
N SER A 89 -10.03 -1.12 -2.65
CA SER A 89 -10.82 -0.12 -3.37
C SER A 89 -10.01 0.49 -4.51
N GLN A 90 -8.73 0.79 -4.26
CA GLN A 90 -7.87 1.39 -5.27
C GLN A 90 -7.61 0.43 -6.43
N VAL A 91 -7.37 -0.85 -6.16
CA VAL A 91 -7.20 -1.89 -7.19
C VAL A 91 -8.48 -2.03 -8.01
N SER A 92 -9.64 -2.08 -7.37
CA SER A 92 -10.93 -2.21 -8.06
C SER A 92 -11.22 -1.01 -8.97
N LEU A 93 -10.99 0.21 -8.48
CA LEU A 93 -11.18 1.43 -9.26
C LEU A 93 -10.19 1.49 -10.44
N ASN A 94 -8.93 1.13 -10.22
CA ASN A 94 -7.92 1.10 -11.26
C ASN A 94 -8.22 0.04 -12.32
N ALA A 95 -8.68 -1.14 -11.93
CA ALA A 95 -9.09 -2.20 -12.85
C ALA A 95 -10.22 -1.71 -13.75
N LEU A 96 -11.26 -1.11 -13.16
CA LEU A 96 -12.36 -0.53 -13.91
C LEU A 96 -11.90 0.55 -14.88
N ARG A 97 -11.19 1.57 -14.38
CA ARG A 97 -10.83 2.77 -15.14
C ARG A 97 -9.75 2.54 -16.19
N ARG A 98 -8.73 1.74 -15.87
CA ARG A 98 -7.54 1.57 -16.72
C ARG A 98 -7.55 0.31 -17.58
N VAL A 99 -8.33 -0.71 -17.20
CA VAL A 99 -8.38 -1.99 -17.92
C VAL A 99 -9.73 -2.19 -18.58
N ILE A 100 -10.82 -2.23 -17.81
CA ILE A 100 -12.14 -2.61 -18.30
C ILE A 100 -12.72 -1.56 -19.25
N LEU A 101 -12.85 -0.29 -18.81
CA LEU A 101 -13.45 0.76 -19.64
C LEU A 101 -12.76 0.91 -21.01
N PRO A 102 -11.42 1.04 -21.09
CA PRO A 102 -10.74 1.18 -22.38
C PRO A 102 -10.96 0.01 -23.33
N GLN A 103 -11.03 -1.22 -22.80
CA GLN A 103 -11.30 -2.41 -23.61
C GLN A 103 -12.73 -2.42 -24.18
N LEU A 104 -13.69 -1.77 -23.53
CA LEU A 104 -15.07 -1.67 -24.00
C LEU A 104 -15.29 -0.56 -25.04
N ILE A 105 -14.36 0.39 -25.18
CA ILE A 105 -14.50 1.52 -26.13
C ILE A 105 -14.61 1.00 -27.58
N TRP A 106 -13.70 0.12 -28.00
CA TRP A 106 -13.70 -0.41 -29.37
C TRP A 106 -14.96 -1.22 -29.75
N PRO A 107 -15.41 -2.21 -28.95
CA PRO A 107 -16.66 -2.90 -29.29
C PRO A 107 -17.86 -1.95 -29.27
N ALA A 108 -17.91 -0.98 -28.35
CA ALA A 108 -18.99 0.01 -28.32
C ALA A 108 -18.99 0.90 -29.58
N THR A 109 -17.83 1.35 -30.06
CA THR A 109 -17.74 2.16 -31.30
C THR A 109 -18.13 1.34 -32.53
N ILE A 110 -17.71 0.07 -32.61
CA ILE A 110 -18.11 -0.85 -33.68
C ILE A 110 -19.63 -1.01 -33.70
N ILE A 111 -20.25 -1.31 -32.55
CA ILE A 111 -21.70 -1.45 -32.42
C ILE A 111 -22.41 -0.16 -32.84
N ALA A 112 -21.91 1.01 -32.42
CA ALA A 112 -22.48 2.30 -32.80
C ALA A 112 -22.43 2.53 -34.32
N VAL A 113 -21.30 2.24 -34.97
CA VAL A 113 -21.15 2.36 -36.44
C VAL A 113 -22.13 1.45 -37.16
N PHE A 114 -22.23 0.18 -36.78
CA PHE A 114 -23.18 -0.76 -37.40
C PHE A 114 -24.63 -0.34 -37.17
N THR A 115 -24.96 0.17 -35.98
CA THR A 115 -26.31 0.66 -35.66
C THR A 115 -26.67 1.87 -36.52
N ILE A 116 -25.74 2.83 -36.66
CA ILE A 116 -25.93 4.01 -37.51
C ILE A 116 -26.11 3.60 -38.99
N LEU A 117 -25.24 2.72 -39.49
CA LEU A 117 -25.33 2.22 -40.87
C LEU A 117 -26.67 1.54 -41.12
N TRP A 118 -27.14 0.69 -40.21
CA TRP A 118 -28.44 0.03 -40.30
C TRP A 118 -29.60 1.04 -40.34
N LEU A 119 -29.57 2.06 -39.48
CA LEU A 119 -30.59 3.12 -39.47
C LEU A 119 -30.62 3.92 -40.79
N LEU A 120 -29.46 4.23 -41.37
CA LEU A 120 -29.35 4.94 -42.65
C LEU A 120 -29.88 4.10 -43.81
N LEU A 121 -29.53 2.81 -43.85
CA LEU A 121 -30.03 1.88 -44.86
C LEU A 121 -31.54 1.67 -44.75
N ARG A 122 -32.08 1.60 -43.52
CA ARG A 122 -33.52 1.48 -43.28
C ARG A 122 -34.28 2.74 -43.74
N ARG A 123 -33.73 3.94 -43.54
CA ARG A 123 -34.33 5.19 -44.03
C ARG A 123 -34.42 5.23 -45.55
N ARG A 124 -33.41 4.73 -46.27
CA ARG A 124 -33.41 4.64 -47.74
C ARG A 124 -34.41 3.63 -48.30
N ARG A 125 -34.83 2.64 -47.50
CA ARG A 125 -35.77 1.58 -47.90
C ARG A 125 -37.22 1.85 -47.53
N ARG A 126 -37.56 3.03 -46.96
CA ARG A 126 -38.96 3.42 -46.75
C ARG A 126 -39.52 3.91 -48.09
N PRO A 127 -40.49 3.21 -48.73
CA PRO A 127 -41.20 3.76 -49.86
C PRO A 127 -42.08 4.94 -49.39
N ALA A 128 -42.33 5.88 -50.30
CA ALA A 128 -43.21 7.04 -50.09
C ALA A 128 -44.65 6.62 -49.82
#